data_AF-A0A973ACN4-F1
#
_entry.id   AF-A0A973ACN4-F1
#
_cell.length_a   1.000
_cell.length_b   1.000
_cell.length_c   1.000
_cell.angle_alpha   90.00
_cell.angle_beta   90.00
_cell.angle_gamma   90.00
#
_symmetry.space_group_name_H-M   'P 1'
#
loop_
_entity.id
_entity.type
_entity.pdbx_description
1 polymer ?
#
loop_
_entity_poly.entity_id
_entity_poly.type
_entity_poly.pdbx_seq_one_letter_code
_entity_poly.pdbx_strand_id
1 'polypeptide(L)'
;MTAPTKPSLNEILKTNVMIDVVDIGSNPIDAKPPYAGLLKAGLARVTGFEPNPDALAQLNAKKGDLETYLPYAVADGKTHEFKVCQASGMSSLLEPNQDLLQYYHGFPEWGKVLSRQPIDTVRLDDVEEIGNLDFLKIDIQGGELCAFENATERLAECVVIHTEVEFLPMYVDQPLFSEVEMFLRGLGFRFHRFVPLVSRIIQPMLIDDNIYQDFSQVFWADAVFVRDFTRLTELEPGKLLKLACVLHDVYGSGDLVVRALMAHDALAGSGYAVLYLQTLGGQGPQQP
;
A
#
# COMPACT_ATOMS: atom_id res chain seq x y z
N MET A 1 19.63 4.95 23.21
CA MET A 1 18.38 4.98 23.98
C MET A 1 17.26 4.77 23.00
N THR A 2 16.54 3.66 23.09
CA THR A 2 15.35 3.42 22.25
C THR A 2 14.30 4.45 22.62
N ALA A 3 13.80 5.22 21.64
CA ALA A 3 12.65 6.09 21.86
C ALA A 3 11.51 5.29 22.50
N PRO A 4 10.77 5.84 23.49
CA PRO A 4 9.61 5.15 24.03
C PRO A 4 8.65 4.82 22.89
N THR A 5 8.25 3.56 22.79
CA THR A 5 7.27 3.10 21.80
C THR A 5 5.94 3.82 22.08
N LYS A 6 5.42 4.55 21.09
CA LYS A 6 4.07 5.13 21.15
C LYS A 6 3.07 4.01 21.48
N PRO A 7 2.11 4.21 22.40
CA PRO A 7 1.06 3.22 22.63
C PRO A 7 0.23 3.06 21.35
N SER A 8 -0.25 1.85 21.09
CA SER A 8 -1.14 1.59 19.96
C SER A 8 -2.49 2.27 20.14
N LEU A 9 -3.23 2.51 19.05
CA LEU A 9 -4.55 3.15 19.19
C LEU A 9 -5.50 2.29 20.03
N ASN A 10 -5.41 0.97 19.91
CA ASN A 10 -6.18 0.03 20.72
C ASN A 10 -5.90 0.17 22.22
N GLU A 11 -4.64 0.39 22.62
CA GLU A 11 -4.29 0.65 24.02
C GLU A 11 -4.86 1.99 24.50
N ILE A 12 -4.81 3.03 23.67
CA ILE A 12 -5.34 4.34 24.00
C ILE A 12 -6.86 4.28 24.20
N LEU A 13 -7.58 3.66 23.27
CA LEU A 13 -9.04 3.63 23.25
C LEU A 13 -9.65 2.47 24.06
N LYS A 14 -8.81 1.55 24.54
CA LYS A 14 -9.21 0.29 25.20
C LYS A 14 -10.12 -0.56 24.30
N THR A 15 -9.74 -0.69 23.04
CA THR A 15 -10.43 -1.48 22.01
C THR A 15 -9.56 -2.66 21.57
N ASN A 16 -10.13 -3.57 20.77
CA ASN A 16 -9.42 -4.74 20.23
C ASN A 16 -9.51 -4.82 18.70
N VAL A 17 -9.48 -3.66 18.05
CA VAL A 17 -9.66 -3.55 16.59
C VAL A 17 -8.54 -4.31 15.87
N MET A 18 -8.92 -5.39 15.20
CA MET A 18 -8.10 -6.15 14.26
C MET A 18 -8.12 -5.45 12.90
N ILE A 19 -7.04 -5.40 12.12
CA ILE A 19 -7.04 -4.90 10.73
C ILE A 19 -6.91 -6.07 9.76
N ASP A 20 -7.84 -6.21 8.81
CA ASP A 20 -7.68 -7.15 7.71
C ASP A 20 -6.91 -6.48 6.57
N VAL A 21 -5.72 -7.02 6.30
CA VAL A 21 -4.78 -6.53 5.31
C VAL A 21 -4.80 -7.46 4.10
N VAL A 22 -4.88 -6.86 2.91
CA VAL A 22 -4.55 -7.55 1.66
C VAL A 22 -3.23 -6.99 1.15
N ASP A 23 -2.28 -7.87 0.85
CA ASP A 23 -0.96 -7.51 0.32
C ASP A 23 -0.78 -8.15 -1.06
N ILE A 24 -0.82 -7.34 -2.11
CA ILE A 24 -0.64 -7.80 -3.49
C ILE A 24 0.81 -7.52 -3.91
N GLY A 25 1.51 -8.56 -4.34
CA GLY A 25 2.97 -8.51 -4.56
C GLY A 25 3.72 -8.64 -3.24
N SER A 26 3.51 -9.74 -2.51
CA SER A 26 4.10 -10.00 -1.19
C SER A 26 5.59 -10.38 -1.22
N ASN A 27 6.32 -10.05 -2.29
CA ASN A 27 7.67 -10.56 -2.52
C ASN A 27 8.60 -10.19 -1.34
N PRO A 28 9.27 -11.15 -0.68
CA PRO A 28 10.08 -10.90 0.51
C PRO A 28 11.47 -10.30 0.20
N ILE A 29 11.61 -9.57 -0.91
CA ILE A 29 12.84 -8.87 -1.32
C ILE A 29 12.91 -7.44 -0.77
N ASP A 30 11.76 -6.85 -0.43
CA ASP A 30 11.68 -5.44 -0.06
C ASP A 30 11.87 -5.18 1.43
N ALA A 31 11.84 -3.89 1.77
CA ALA A 31 11.76 -3.44 3.14
C ALA A 31 10.53 -4.03 3.84
N LYS A 32 10.54 -3.99 5.19
CA LYS A 32 9.39 -4.47 5.97
C LYS A 32 8.11 -3.76 5.52
N PRO A 33 7.01 -4.50 5.25
CA PRO A 33 5.79 -3.89 4.78
C PRO A 33 5.22 -2.93 5.84
N PRO A 34 4.46 -1.90 5.43
CA PRO A 34 3.97 -0.85 6.33
C PRO A 34 3.14 -1.39 7.51
N TYR A 35 2.39 -2.48 7.29
CA TYR A 35 1.57 -3.13 8.32
C TYR A 35 2.34 -4.04 9.28
N ALA A 36 3.65 -4.26 9.10
CA ALA A 36 4.42 -5.24 9.89
C ALA A 36 4.34 -5.01 11.40
N GLY A 37 4.23 -3.74 11.84
CA GLY A 37 4.04 -3.38 13.24
C GLY A 37 2.71 -3.90 13.82
N LEU A 38 1.62 -3.77 13.08
CA LEU A 38 0.30 -4.27 13.46
C LEU A 38 0.28 -5.80 13.53
N LEU A 39 0.84 -6.46 12.50
CA LEU A 39 0.91 -7.91 12.45
C LEU A 39 1.70 -8.48 13.64
N LYS A 40 2.88 -7.91 13.93
CA LYS A 40 3.71 -8.33 15.07
C LYS A 40 2.98 -8.16 16.42
N ALA A 41 2.10 -7.16 16.54
CA ALA A 41 1.30 -6.93 17.74
C ALA A 41 0.07 -7.85 17.85
N GLY A 42 -0.17 -8.73 16.87
CA GLY A 42 -1.42 -9.50 16.80
C GLY A 42 -2.64 -8.62 16.48
N LEU A 43 -2.42 -7.48 15.83
CA LEU A 43 -3.42 -6.47 15.48
C LEU A 43 -3.67 -6.36 13.96
N ALA A 44 -3.07 -7.23 13.15
CA ALA A 44 -3.46 -7.44 11.76
C ALA A 44 -3.57 -8.93 11.39
N ARG A 45 -4.48 -9.23 10.45
CA ARG A 45 -4.54 -10.49 9.70
C ARG A 45 -4.21 -10.18 8.25
N VAL A 46 -3.34 -10.96 7.62
CA VAL A 46 -2.83 -10.71 6.26
C VAL A 46 -3.25 -11.81 5.31
N THR A 47 -3.81 -11.42 4.17
CA THR A 47 -3.94 -12.26 2.98
C THR A 47 -3.02 -11.70 1.90
N GLY A 48 -1.89 -12.36 1.66
CA GLY A 48 -0.88 -11.95 0.69
C GLY A 48 -0.96 -12.71 -0.63
N PHE A 49 -0.48 -12.11 -1.71
CA PHE A 49 -0.48 -12.67 -3.07
C PHE A 49 0.94 -12.66 -3.62
N GLU A 50 1.46 -13.84 -3.95
CA GLU A 50 2.80 -14.00 -4.53
C GLU A 50 2.80 -15.17 -5.53
N PRO A 51 2.82 -14.91 -6.84
CA PRO A 51 2.81 -15.97 -7.85
C PRO A 51 4.17 -16.65 -8.04
N ASN A 52 5.29 -16.06 -7.61
CA ASN A 52 6.61 -16.68 -7.72
C ASN A 52 6.73 -17.83 -6.71
N PRO A 53 6.94 -19.09 -7.16
CA PRO A 53 6.95 -20.24 -6.25
C PRO A 53 8.04 -20.19 -5.17
N ASP A 54 9.22 -19.64 -5.49
CA ASP A 54 10.34 -19.57 -4.56
C ASP A 54 10.11 -18.49 -3.49
N ALA A 55 9.58 -17.33 -3.90
CA ALA A 55 9.18 -16.27 -2.97
C ALA A 55 8.02 -16.73 -2.07
N LEU A 56 7.00 -17.38 -2.65
CA LEU A 56 5.87 -17.94 -1.92
C LEU A 56 6.30 -19.02 -0.92
N ALA A 57 7.26 -19.88 -1.28
CA ALA A 57 7.82 -20.88 -0.37
C ALA A 57 8.53 -20.22 0.83
N GLN A 58 9.28 -19.14 0.58
CA GLN A 58 9.92 -18.37 1.65
C GLN A 58 8.90 -17.69 2.59
N LEU A 59 7.82 -17.13 2.04
CA LEU A 59 6.74 -16.54 2.82
C LEU A 59 6.07 -17.60 3.70
N ASN A 60 5.69 -18.74 3.10
CA ASN A 60 5.05 -19.84 3.84
C ASN A 60 5.95 -20.47 4.91
N ALA A 61 7.27 -20.45 4.74
CA ALA A 61 8.21 -20.92 5.76
C ALA A 61 8.34 -19.95 6.97
N LYS A 62 7.98 -18.68 6.80
CA LYS A 62 8.16 -17.62 7.81
C LYS A 62 6.86 -17.12 8.44
N LYS A 63 5.72 -17.41 7.82
CA LYS A 63 4.40 -16.89 8.22
C LYS A 63 3.97 -17.35 9.62
N GLY A 64 3.27 -16.49 10.35
CA GLY A 64 2.54 -16.83 11.56
C GLY A 64 1.09 -17.23 11.30
N ASP A 65 0.33 -17.47 12.39
CA ASP A 65 -1.07 -17.92 12.33
C ASP A 65 -2.04 -16.88 11.73
N LEU A 66 -1.63 -15.61 11.68
CA LEU A 66 -2.42 -14.49 11.16
C LEU A 66 -2.11 -14.17 9.69
N GLU A 67 -1.38 -15.03 9.01
CA GLU A 67 -0.93 -14.81 7.64
C GLU A 67 -1.32 -15.97 6.73
N THR A 68 -1.89 -15.65 5.58
CA THR A 68 -2.16 -16.58 4.47
C THR A 68 -1.56 -16.00 3.20
N TYR A 69 -0.83 -16.81 2.44
CA TYR A 69 -0.21 -16.39 1.18
C TYR A 69 -0.71 -17.27 0.04
N LEU A 70 -1.23 -16.63 -1.01
CA LEU A 70 -1.88 -17.27 -2.16
C LEU A 70 -0.98 -17.21 -3.41
N PRO A 71 -0.93 -18.27 -4.22
CA PRO A 71 -0.07 -18.39 -5.40
C PRO A 71 -0.63 -17.66 -6.63
N TYR A 72 -1.34 -16.54 -6.47
CA TYR A 72 -2.04 -15.88 -7.56
C TYR A 72 -1.38 -14.55 -7.93
N ALA A 73 -1.34 -14.25 -9.23
CA ALA A 73 -1.15 -12.89 -9.72
C ALA A 73 -2.52 -12.19 -9.80
N VAL A 74 -2.62 -10.95 -9.34
CA VAL A 74 -3.88 -10.19 -9.33
C VAL A 74 -3.89 -9.20 -10.50
N ALA A 75 -4.90 -9.29 -11.37
CA ALA A 75 -5.15 -8.37 -12.48
C ALA A 75 -6.61 -8.49 -12.96
N ASP A 76 -6.83 -8.73 -14.26
CA ASP A 76 -8.15 -8.73 -14.91
C ASP A 76 -8.80 -10.12 -15.07
N GLY A 77 -8.21 -11.16 -14.49
CA GLY A 77 -8.71 -12.54 -14.58
C GLY A 77 -8.34 -13.26 -15.88
N LYS A 78 -7.47 -12.68 -16.72
CA LYS A 78 -7.00 -13.29 -17.97
C LYS A 78 -5.58 -13.84 -17.86
N THR A 79 -5.19 -14.63 -18.84
CA THR A 79 -3.80 -15.04 -19.05
C THR A 79 -3.02 -13.90 -19.71
N HIS A 80 -1.86 -13.57 -19.14
CA HIS A 80 -0.93 -12.56 -19.66
C HIS A 80 0.46 -13.16 -19.88
N GLU A 81 1.32 -12.46 -20.61
CA GLU A 81 2.74 -12.78 -20.67
C GLU A 81 3.48 -12.02 -19.57
N PHE A 82 4.07 -12.74 -18.62
CA PHE A 82 4.93 -12.20 -17.57
C PHE A 82 6.38 -12.11 -18.03
N LYS A 83 6.99 -10.94 -17.87
CA LYS A 83 8.38 -10.65 -18.25
C LYS A 83 9.22 -10.78 -16.99
N VAL A 84 9.98 -11.87 -16.91
CA VAL A 84 10.93 -12.08 -15.82
C VAL A 84 12.17 -11.28 -16.14
N CYS A 85 12.43 -10.22 -15.37
CA CYS A 85 13.57 -9.34 -15.55
C CYS A 85 14.79 -9.78 -14.75
N GLN A 86 15.94 -9.21 -15.07
CA GLN A 86 17.21 -9.47 -14.40
C GLN A 86 17.15 -9.12 -12.90
N ALA A 87 16.49 -8.02 -12.55
CA ALA A 87 16.08 -7.74 -11.19
C ALA A 87 14.65 -8.27 -10.97
N SER A 88 14.45 -9.07 -9.92
CA SER A 88 13.13 -9.64 -9.61
C SER A 88 12.09 -8.55 -9.37
N GLY A 89 12.47 -7.47 -8.70
CA GLY A 89 11.63 -6.28 -8.48
C GLY A 89 11.38 -5.43 -9.71
N MET A 90 11.81 -5.85 -10.91
CA MET A 90 11.42 -5.23 -12.19
C MET A 90 10.61 -6.18 -13.09
N SER A 91 10.19 -7.33 -12.56
CA SER A 91 9.39 -8.28 -13.33
C SER A 91 7.93 -7.83 -13.32
N SER A 92 7.30 -7.79 -14.49
CA SER A 92 5.96 -7.23 -14.66
C SER A 92 5.18 -7.94 -15.77
N LEU A 93 3.87 -7.72 -15.81
CA LEU A 93 3.04 -8.03 -16.98
C LEU A 93 3.34 -7.06 -18.13
N LEU A 94 3.87 -5.87 -17.82
CA LEU A 94 4.22 -4.83 -18.79
C LEU A 94 5.65 -5.00 -19.32
N GLU A 95 5.92 -4.46 -20.50
CA GLU A 95 7.25 -4.49 -21.12
C GLU A 95 8.13 -3.37 -20.53
N PRO A 96 9.35 -3.65 -20.03
CA PRO A 96 10.26 -2.59 -19.56
C PRO A 96 10.58 -1.57 -20.67
N ASN A 97 10.43 -0.28 -20.37
CA ASN A 97 10.60 0.80 -21.32
C ASN A 97 12.09 1.17 -21.49
N GLN A 98 12.83 0.37 -22.24
CA GLN A 98 14.27 0.56 -22.44
C GLN A 98 14.64 1.93 -23.04
N ASP A 99 13.73 2.54 -23.80
CA ASP A 99 13.94 3.89 -24.37
C ASP A 99 14.04 4.96 -23.26
N LEU A 100 13.31 4.81 -22.17
CA LEU A 100 13.43 5.65 -20.98
C LEU A 100 14.54 5.15 -20.03
N LEU A 101 14.56 3.85 -19.74
CA LEU A 101 15.42 3.27 -18.71
C LEU A 101 16.92 3.52 -18.99
N GLN A 102 17.33 3.62 -20.27
CA GLN A 102 18.71 3.97 -20.67
C GLN A 102 19.24 5.29 -20.07
N TYR A 103 18.35 6.19 -19.65
CA TYR A 103 18.73 7.47 -19.04
C TYR A 103 18.96 7.38 -17.52
N TYR A 104 18.77 6.22 -16.89
CA TYR A 104 18.95 6.03 -15.45
C TYR A 104 19.97 4.95 -15.16
N HIS A 105 20.81 5.16 -14.14
CA HIS A 105 21.86 4.20 -13.78
C HIS A 105 21.26 2.86 -13.33
N GLY A 106 21.82 1.75 -13.83
CA GLY A 106 21.43 0.38 -13.48
C GLY A 106 20.14 -0.12 -14.15
N PHE A 107 19.14 0.74 -14.35
CA PHE A 107 17.82 0.38 -14.88
C PHE A 107 17.82 -0.40 -16.21
N PRO A 108 18.69 -0.12 -17.20
CA PRO A 108 18.72 -0.91 -18.44
C PRO A 108 19.05 -2.38 -18.19
N GLU A 109 20.01 -2.62 -17.30
CA GLU A 109 20.42 -3.97 -16.92
C GLU A 109 19.40 -4.63 -15.99
N TRP A 110 18.83 -3.89 -15.03
CA TRP A 110 17.80 -4.42 -14.11
C TRP A 110 16.51 -4.80 -14.84
N GLY A 111 16.07 -3.96 -15.79
CA GLY A 111 14.88 -4.17 -16.62
C GLY A 111 15.11 -5.07 -17.83
N LYS A 112 16.27 -5.73 -17.93
CA LYS A 112 16.53 -6.68 -19.03
C LYS A 112 15.69 -7.93 -18.85
N VAL A 113 14.83 -8.24 -19.81
CA VAL A 113 13.99 -9.45 -19.81
C VAL A 113 14.86 -10.69 -20.03
N LEU A 114 14.84 -11.61 -19.07
CA LEU A 114 15.56 -12.89 -19.11
C LEU A 114 14.69 -14.03 -19.65
N SER A 115 13.41 -14.05 -19.32
CA SER A 115 12.45 -15.01 -19.85
C SER A 115 11.04 -14.42 -19.91
N ARG A 116 10.20 -15.05 -20.74
CA ARG A 116 8.78 -14.73 -20.89
C ARG A 116 7.98 -15.98 -20.62
N GLN A 117 6.96 -15.88 -19.79
CA GLN A 117 6.12 -17.02 -19.43
C GLN A 117 4.64 -16.61 -19.36
N PRO A 118 3.71 -17.48 -19.78
CA PRO A 118 2.30 -17.24 -19.54
C PRO A 118 2.02 -17.30 -18.04
N ILE A 119 1.16 -16.41 -17.56
CA ILE A 119 0.66 -16.41 -16.19
C ILE A 119 -0.85 -16.15 -16.20
N ASP A 120 -1.59 -16.97 -15.47
CA ASP A 120 -3.01 -16.73 -15.22
C ASP A 120 -3.16 -15.75 -14.06
N THR A 121 -4.07 -14.80 -14.22
CA THR A 121 -4.38 -13.81 -13.19
C THR A 121 -5.78 -14.02 -12.62
N VAL A 122 -6.02 -13.51 -11.43
CA VAL A 122 -7.33 -13.46 -10.79
C VAL A 122 -7.78 -12.01 -10.62
N ARG A 123 -9.10 -11.77 -10.68
CA ARG A 123 -9.68 -10.50 -10.23
C ARG A 123 -9.76 -10.54 -8.71
N LEU A 124 -9.41 -9.44 -8.04
CA LEU A 124 -9.44 -9.41 -6.56
C LEU A 124 -10.86 -9.64 -6.01
N ASP A 125 -11.88 -9.16 -6.74
CA ASP A 125 -13.28 -9.36 -6.41
C ASP A 125 -13.69 -10.84 -6.38
N ASP A 126 -13.01 -11.69 -7.16
CA ASP A 126 -13.35 -13.11 -7.31
C ASP A 126 -12.59 -14.03 -6.31
N VAL A 127 -11.74 -13.48 -5.44
CA VAL A 127 -10.97 -14.27 -4.46
C VAL A 127 -11.77 -14.50 -3.17
N GLU A 128 -12.14 -15.76 -2.91
CA GLU A 128 -13.00 -16.15 -1.78
C GLU A 128 -12.27 -16.10 -0.43
N GLU A 129 -10.95 -16.29 -0.42
CA GLU A 129 -10.12 -16.25 0.79
C GLU A 129 -10.08 -14.85 1.43
N ILE A 130 -10.44 -13.80 0.69
CA ILE A 130 -10.59 -12.45 1.22
C ILE A 130 -11.96 -12.34 1.90
N GLY A 131 -11.97 -12.42 3.23
CA GLY A 131 -13.19 -12.21 4.03
C GLY A 131 -13.59 -10.75 4.20
N ASN A 132 -12.61 -9.83 4.26
CA ASN A 132 -12.77 -8.39 4.42
C ASN A 132 -11.50 -7.69 3.94
N LEU A 133 -11.62 -6.44 3.51
CA LEU A 133 -10.48 -5.57 3.17
C LEU A 133 -10.56 -4.26 3.95
N ASP A 134 -9.66 -4.05 4.92
CA ASP A 134 -9.52 -2.77 5.62
C ASP A 134 -8.35 -1.97 5.05
N PHE A 135 -7.20 -2.61 4.85
CA PHE A 135 -5.96 -1.98 4.39
C PHE A 135 -5.39 -2.76 3.21
N LEU A 136 -5.29 -2.12 2.04
CA LEU A 136 -4.65 -2.68 0.86
C LEU A 136 -3.21 -2.18 0.78
N LYS A 137 -2.24 -3.09 0.64
CA LYS A 137 -0.94 -2.80 0.08
C LYS A 137 -0.84 -3.47 -1.29
N ILE A 138 -0.36 -2.76 -2.30
CA ILE A 138 -0.14 -3.31 -3.65
C ILE A 138 1.15 -2.73 -4.22
N ASP A 139 1.97 -3.61 -4.76
CA ASP A 139 3.19 -3.28 -5.51
C ASP A 139 3.41 -4.44 -6.49
N ILE A 140 3.02 -4.23 -7.75
CA ILE A 140 3.10 -5.22 -8.82
C ILE A 140 3.70 -4.63 -10.09
N GLN A 141 4.52 -3.58 -9.92
CA GLN A 141 5.40 -3.04 -10.95
C GLN A 141 4.65 -2.57 -12.21
N GLY A 142 3.72 -1.64 -12.02
CA GLY A 142 2.94 -0.98 -13.08
C GLY A 142 1.58 -1.61 -13.40
N GLY A 143 1.24 -2.74 -12.77
CA GLY A 143 -0.04 -3.42 -12.92
C GLY A 143 -1.18 -2.85 -12.05
N GLU A 144 -0.91 -1.84 -11.22
CA GLU A 144 -1.77 -1.38 -10.13
C GLU A 144 -3.15 -0.96 -10.63
N LEU A 145 -3.22 -0.13 -11.68
CA LEU A 145 -4.50 0.35 -12.20
C LEU A 145 -5.37 -0.80 -12.74
N CYS A 146 -4.77 -1.75 -13.44
CA CYS A 146 -5.49 -2.93 -13.96
C CYS A 146 -6.07 -3.76 -12.80
N ALA A 147 -5.31 -3.96 -11.72
CA ALA A 147 -5.82 -4.63 -10.52
C ALA A 147 -6.95 -3.82 -9.87
N PHE A 148 -6.83 -2.50 -9.75
CA PHE A 148 -7.86 -1.65 -9.16
C PHE A 148 -9.17 -1.63 -9.95
N GLU A 149 -9.10 -1.57 -11.28
CA GLU A 149 -10.27 -1.62 -12.18
C GLU A 149 -11.06 -2.92 -12.05
N ASN A 150 -10.41 -3.98 -11.57
CA ASN A 150 -10.98 -5.32 -11.40
C ASN A 150 -11.16 -5.71 -9.92
N ALA A 151 -11.12 -4.72 -9.01
CA ALA A 151 -11.23 -4.90 -7.57
C ALA A 151 -12.26 -3.95 -6.93
N THR A 152 -13.17 -3.36 -7.71
CA THR A 152 -14.02 -2.27 -7.24
C THR A 152 -14.96 -2.67 -6.10
N GLU A 153 -15.39 -3.94 -6.05
CA GLU A 153 -16.25 -4.43 -4.97
C GLU A 153 -15.47 -4.53 -3.66
N ARG A 154 -14.26 -5.12 -3.68
CA ARG A 154 -13.38 -5.17 -2.50
C ARG A 154 -12.89 -3.79 -2.08
N LEU A 155 -12.57 -2.93 -3.03
CA LEU A 155 -12.16 -1.56 -2.76
C LEU A 155 -13.27 -0.73 -2.11
N ALA A 156 -14.55 -1.12 -2.23
CA ALA A 156 -15.65 -0.47 -1.51
C ALA A 156 -15.58 -0.68 0.02
N GLU A 157 -14.93 -1.74 0.50
CA GLU A 157 -14.73 -2.01 1.93
C GLU A 157 -13.47 -1.37 2.49
N CYS A 158 -12.48 -1.14 1.62
CA CYS A 158 -11.15 -0.65 1.98
C CYS A 158 -11.20 0.77 2.56
N VAL A 159 -10.38 1.05 3.58
CA VAL A 159 -10.26 2.39 4.19
C VAL A 159 -8.95 3.09 3.92
N VAL A 160 -7.88 2.33 3.65
CA VAL A 160 -6.55 2.84 3.32
C VAL A 160 -5.92 1.98 2.22
N ILE A 161 -5.28 2.61 1.25
CA ILE A 161 -4.50 1.96 0.20
C ILE A 161 -3.07 2.49 0.26
N HIS A 162 -2.10 1.59 0.25
CA HIS A 162 -0.68 1.85 0.02
C HIS A 162 -0.32 1.24 -1.32
N THR A 163 0.10 2.05 -2.28
CA THR A 163 0.39 1.58 -3.64
C THR A 163 1.67 2.21 -4.17
N GLU A 164 2.47 1.45 -4.91
CA GLU A 164 3.50 2.05 -5.77
C GLU A 164 2.81 2.88 -6.88
N VAL A 165 3.41 4.01 -7.25
CA VAL A 165 2.99 4.87 -8.36
C VAL A 165 4.20 5.52 -9.04
N GLU A 166 4.09 5.72 -10.34
CA GLU A 166 5.19 6.20 -11.16
C GLU A 166 4.93 7.59 -11.73
N PHE A 167 6.01 8.34 -11.91
CA PHE A 167 5.97 9.67 -12.53
C PHE A 167 6.57 9.66 -13.94
N LEU A 168 7.25 8.57 -14.29
CA LEU A 168 7.76 8.29 -15.61
C LEU A 168 7.50 6.82 -15.94
N PRO A 169 7.16 6.48 -17.20
CA PRO A 169 6.74 5.14 -17.57
C PRO A 169 7.92 4.18 -17.61
N MET A 170 8.22 3.55 -16.47
CA MET A 170 9.24 2.49 -16.33
C MET A 170 8.93 1.29 -17.25
N TYR A 171 7.65 1.07 -17.51
CA TYR A 171 7.14 0.11 -18.48
C TYR A 171 6.36 0.80 -19.61
N VAL A 172 6.29 0.16 -20.77
CA VAL A 172 5.53 0.62 -21.94
C VAL A 172 4.03 0.60 -21.60
N ASP A 173 3.34 1.68 -21.94
CA ASP A 173 1.91 1.91 -21.66
C ASP A 173 1.52 1.83 -20.18
N GLN A 174 2.49 2.05 -19.27
CA GLN A 174 2.26 2.08 -17.84
C GLN A 174 1.41 3.29 -17.42
N PRO A 175 0.31 3.09 -16.68
CA PRO A 175 -0.42 4.17 -16.04
C PRO A 175 0.45 4.91 -15.03
N LEU A 176 0.42 6.24 -15.06
CA LEU A 176 1.19 7.06 -14.11
C LEU A 176 0.34 7.45 -12.89
N PHE A 177 0.98 8.06 -11.89
CA PHE A 177 0.34 8.56 -10.67
C PHE A 177 -0.97 9.32 -10.94
N SER A 178 -1.03 10.15 -11.98
CA SER A 178 -2.23 10.92 -12.30
C SER A 178 -3.43 10.04 -12.67
N GLU A 179 -3.20 8.94 -13.37
CA GLU A 179 -4.26 8.02 -13.80
C GLU A 179 -4.72 7.15 -12.62
N VAL A 180 -3.78 6.66 -11.83
CA VAL A 180 -4.05 5.92 -10.58
C VAL A 180 -4.82 6.80 -9.58
N GLU A 181 -4.36 8.04 -9.36
CA GLU A 181 -5.03 9.01 -8.48
C GLU A 181 -6.45 9.31 -8.95
N MET A 182 -6.63 9.58 -10.24
CA MET A 182 -7.94 9.89 -10.80
C MET A 182 -8.92 8.74 -10.61
N PHE A 183 -8.47 7.50 -10.84
CA PHE A 183 -9.27 6.31 -10.64
C PHE A 183 -9.66 6.12 -9.17
N LEU A 184 -8.69 6.12 -8.25
CA LEU A 184 -8.94 5.94 -6.82
C LEU A 184 -9.79 7.08 -6.24
N ARG A 185 -9.61 8.31 -6.71
CA ARG A 185 -10.48 9.44 -6.36
C ARG A 185 -11.91 9.23 -6.82
N GLY A 186 -12.11 8.63 -8.00
CA GLY A 186 -13.42 8.20 -8.48
C GLY A 186 -14.11 7.20 -7.54
N LEU A 187 -13.35 6.37 -6.83
CA LEU A 187 -13.84 5.43 -5.82
C LEU A 187 -14.00 6.01 -4.40
N GLY A 188 -13.85 7.33 -4.24
CA GLY A 188 -14.02 8.00 -2.95
C GLY A 188 -12.80 7.95 -2.03
N PHE A 189 -11.61 7.69 -2.59
CA PHE A 189 -10.35 7.91 -1.90
C PHE A 189 -9.81 9.32 -2.14
N ARG A 190 -8.88 9.76 -1.29
CA ARG A 190 -8.09 10.97 -1.43
C ARG A 190 -6.63 10.61 -1.28
N PHE A 191 -5.79 11.15 -2.15
CA PHE A 191 -4.34 11.12 -1.94
C PHE A 191 -4.01 11.79 -0.61
N HIS A 192 -3.22 11.09 0.22
CA HIS A 192 -2.84 11.54 1.55
C HIS A 192 -1.40 12.05 1.58
N ARG A 193 -0.45 11.22 1.14
CA ARG A 193 0.99 11.53 1.14
C ARG A 193 1.79 10.48 0.36
N PHE A 194 3.04 10.82 0.05
CA PHE A 194 4.05 9.86 -0.39
C PHE A 194 4.87 9.31 0.79
N VAL A 195 5.24 8.03 0.76
CA VAL A 195 5.99 7.36 1.85
C VAL A 195 6.83 6.17 1.33
N PRO A 196 7.95 6.36 0.57
CA PRO A 196 8.63 7.62 0.24
C PRO A 196 8.29 8.16 -1.16
N LEU A 197 8.73 9.40 -1.44
CA LEU A 197 8.85 9.95 -2.79
C LEU A 197 10.29 9.77 -3.27
N VAL A 198 10.49 9.02 -4.36
CA VAL A 198 11.82 8.58 -4.79
C VAL A 198 12.25 9.34 -6.02
N SER A 199 13.48 9.84 -5.98
CA SER A 199 14.11 10.52 -7.12
C SER A 199 15.32 9.75 -7.61
N ARG A 200 15.73 10.01 -8.85
CA ARG A 200 16.94 9.44 -9.45
C ARG A 200 17.76 10.52 -10.13
N ILE A 201 19.06 10.27 -10.22
CA ILE A 201 19.96 11.06 -11.06
C ILE A 201 19.81 10.56 -12.50
N ILE A 202 19.60 11.48 -13.44
CA ILE A 202 19.65 11.19 -14.88
C ILE A 202 21.12 11.09 -15.30
N GLN A 203 21.46 10.02 -16.03
CA GLN A 203 22.80 9.81 -16.59
C GLN A 203 23.22 10.99 -17.49
N PRO A 204 24.52 11.33 -17.56
CA PRO A 204 25.66 10.60 -17.00
C PRO A 204 26.14 11.09 -15.63
N MET A 205 25.40 11.97 -14.96
CA MET A 205 25.85 12.53 -13.66
C MET A 205 25.88 11.44 -12.57
N LEU A 206 26.87 11.53 -11.67
CA LEU A 206 26.96 10.75 -10.44
C LEU A 206 27.30 11.68 -9.28
N ILE A 207 26.76 11.38 -8.11
CA ILE A 207 27.07 12.06 -6.85
C ILE A 207 27.58 10.98 -5.89
N ASP A 208 28.75 11.23 -5.28
CA ASP A 208 29.39 10.33 -4.32
C ASP A 208 29.55 8.87 -4.83
N ASP A 209 29.73 8.70 -6.14
CA ASP A 209 29.80 7.40 -6.82
C ASP A 209 28.63 6.45 -6.50
N ASN A 210 27.46 7.01 -6.16
CA ASN A 210 26.27 6.26 -5.75
C ASN A 210 25.15 6.35 -6.80
N ILE A 211 24.86 5.24 -7.47
CA ILE A 211 23.79 5.14 -8.49
C ILE A 211 22.38 5.20 -7.90
N TYR A 212 22.22 4.97 -6.60
CA TYR A 212 20.95 5.03 -5.88
C TYR A 212 20.69 6.39 -5.23
N GLN A 213 21.60 7.35 -5.41
CA GLN A 213 21.49 8.66 -4.80
C GLN A 213 20.26 9.40 -5.33
N ASP A 214 19.36 9.80 -4.43
CA ASP A 214 18.25 10.68 -4.76
C ASP A 214 18.79 12.07 -5.16
N PHE A 215 18.19 12.66 -6.20
CA PHE A 215 18.52 14.02 -6.64
C PHE A 215 17.27 14.75 -7.17
N SER A 216 17.26 15.20 -8.42
CA SER A 216 16.25 16.15 -8.91
C SER A 216 15.05 15.54 -9.64
N GLN A 217 15.20 14.38 -10.28
CA GLN A 217 14.13 13.81 -11.10
C GLN A 217 13.33 12.80 -10.29
N VAL A 218 12.09 13.16 -9.93
CA VAL A 218 11.14 12.20 -9.35
C VAL A 218 10.91 11.06 -10.34
N PHE A 219 10.94 9.83 -9.84
CA PHE A 219 10.86 8.62 -10.66
C PHE A 219 9.63 7.78 -10.28
N TRP A 220 9.53 7.39 -9.02
CA TRP A 220 8.39 6.66 -8.46
C TRP A 220 8.15 7.06 -7.00
N ALA A 221 7.06 6.60 -6.41
CA ALA A 221 6.78 6.75 -5.01
C ALA A 221 5.88 5.61 -4.51
N ASP A 222 5.93 5.39 -3.21
CA ASP A 222 4.79 4.80 -2.53
C ASP A 222 3.80 5.91 -2.20
N ALA A 223 2.54 5.74 -2.60
CA ALA A 223 1.44 6.65 -2.32
C ALA A 223 0.43 6.03 -1.35
N VAL A 224 0.02 6.85 -0.38
CA VAL A 224 -1.04 6.49 0.57
C VAL A 224 -2.32 7.21 0.17
N PHE A 225 -3.40 6.44 0.02
CA PHE A 225 -4.74 6.93 -0.21
C PHE A 225 -5.64 6.55 0.97
N VAL A 226 -6.52 7.46 1.35
CA VAL A 226 -7.44 7.29 2.49
C VAL A 226 -8.86 7.60 2.04
N ARG A 227 -9.87 7.06 2.72
CA ARG A 227 -11.27 7.48 2.48
C ARG A 227 -11.43 8.98 2.62
N ASP A 228 -12.28 9.56 1.76
CA ASP A 228 -12.51 11.00 1.74
C ASP A 228 -12.91 11.54 3.12
N PHE A 229 -11.98 12.28 3.74
CA PHE A 229 -12.10 12.79 5.10
C PHE A 229 -13.20 13.85 5.26
N THR A 230 -13.75 14.34 4.14
CA THR A 230 -14.91 15.23 4.12
C THR A 230 -16.25 14.48 4.25
N ARG A 231 -16.25 13.14 4.05
CA ARG A 231 -17.45 12.29 4.00
C ARG A 231 -17.43 11.12 5.00
N LEU A 232 -16.59 11.19 6.04
CA LEU A 232 -16.40 10.09 6.99
C LEU A 232 -17.68 9.63 7.71
N THR A 233 -18.67 10.50 7.88
CA THR A 233 -19.96 10.12 8.49
C THR A 233 -20.79 9.15 7.63
N GLU A 234 -20.39 8.91 6.39
CA GLU A 234 -20.98 7.88 5.52
C GLU A 234 -20.40 6.49 5.77
N LEU A 235 -19.26 6.39 6.46
CA LEU A 235 -18.69 5.12 6.88
C LEU A 235 -19.39 4.64 8.15
N GLU A 236 -19.50 3.32 8.30
CA GLU A 236 -19.94 2.72 9.56
C GLU A 236 -18.90 2.95 10.68
N PRO A 237 -19.33 2.99 11.96
CA PRO A 237 -18.42 3.20 13.09
C PRO A 237 -17.23 2.22 13.10
N GLY A 238 -17.45 0.95 12.77
CA GLY A 238 -16.37 -0.05 12.69
C GLY A 238 -15.23 0.40 11.77
N LYS A 239 -15.56 0.81 10.53
CA LYS A 239 -14.58 1.27 9.53
C LYS A 239 -13.88 2.56 9.95
N LEU A 240 -14.53 3.45 10.70
CA LEU A 240 -13.88 4.64 11.26
C LEU A 240 -12.78 4.29 12.28
N LEU A 241 -13.01 3.27 13.12
CA LEU A 241 -11.97 2.78 14.02
C LEU A 241 -10.82 2.10 13.26
N LYS A 242 -11.11 1.30 12.21
CA LYS A 242 -10.08 0.69 11.36
C LYS A 242 -9.20 1.77 10.71
N LEU A 243 -9.82 2.80 10.12
CA LEU A 243 -9.14 3.94 9.52
C LEU A 243 -8.24 4.63 10.55
N ALA A 244 -8.79 4.95 11.72
CA ALA A 244 -8.04 5.57 12.81
C ALA A 244 -6.84 4.71 13.25
N CYS A 245 -7.02 3.39 13.42
CA CYS A 245 -5.95 2.46 13.78
C CYS A 245 -4.82 2.48 12.75
N VAL A 246 -5.13 2.29 11.47
CA VAL A 246 -4.10 2.30 10.40
C VAL A 246 -3.37 3.64 10.39
N LEU A 247 -4.10 4.76 10.44
CA LEU A 247 -3.49 6.09 10.43
C LEU A 247 -2.62 6.37 11.65
N HIS A 248 -3.00 5.89 12.84
CA HIS A 248 -2.23 6.10 14.05
C HIS A 248 -0.99 5.19 14.08
N ASP A 249 -1.20 3.89 13.93
CA ASP A 249 -0.21 2.86 14.20
C ASP A 249 0.81 2.78 13.05
N VAL A 250 0.35 2.86 11.79
CA VAL A 250 1.20 2.77 10.59
C VAL A 250 1.76 4.14 10.20
N TYR A 251 0.90 5.15 10.03
CA TYR A 251 1.29 6.41 9.38
C TYR A 251 1.53 7.60 10.31
N GLY A 252 1.16 7.49 11.60
CA GLY A 252 1.26 8.60 12.56
C GLY A 252 0.45 9.85 12.19
N SER A 253 -0.66 9.72 11.45
CA SER A 253 -1.50 10.86 11.01
C SER A 253 -2.48 11.30 12.10
N GLY A 254 -1.97 11.87 13.20
CA GLY A 254 -2.79 12.21 14.37
C GLY A 254 -3.96 13.16 14.07
N ASP A 255 -3.80 14.09 13.14
CA ASP A 255 -4.84 14.99 12.64
C ASP A 255 -6.04 14.24 12.05
N LEU A 256 -5.78 13.29 11.16
CA LEU A 256 -6.80 12.52 10.48
C LEU A 256 -7.39 11.45 11.41
N VAL A 257 -6.61 10.93 12.37
CA VAL A 257 -7.11 10.08 13.46
C VAL A 257 -8.18 10.83 14.26
N VAL A 258 -7.91 12.07 14.69
CA VAL A 258 -8.90 12.88 15.42
C VAL A 258 -10.17 13.06 14.60
N ARG A 259 -10.04 13.37 13.30
CA ARG A 259 -11.19 13.52 12.39
C ARG A 259 -12.02 12.25 12.27
N ALA A 260 -11.39 11.08 12.14
CA ALA A 260 -12.06 9.79 12.09
C ALA A 260 -12.77 9.45 13.41
N LEU A 261 -12.11 9.71 14.55
CA LEU A 261 -12.70 9.48 15.87
C LEU A 261 -13.85 10.45 16.19
N MET A 262 -13.80 11.70 15.71
CA MET A 262 -14.92 12.64 15.84
C MET A 262 -16.15 12.16 15.06
N ALA A 263 -15.94 11.63 13.84
CA ALA A 263 -17.03 11.01 13.08
C ALA A 263 -17.58 9.77 13.81
N HIS A 264 -16.70 8.96 14.40
CA HIS A 264 -17.11 7.81 15.21
C HIS A 264 -17.93 8.24 16.43
N ASP A 265 -17.45 9.21 17.19
CA ASP A 265 -18.14 9.76 18.38
C ASP A 265 -19.55 10.29 18.01
N ALA A 266 -19.68 10.96 16.85
CA ALA A 266 -20.97 11.47 16.37
C ALA A 266 -21.96 10.34 16.01
N LEU A 267 -21.48 9.21 15.47
CA LEU A 267 -22.34 8.10 15.04
C LEU A 267 -22.62 7.08 16.15
N ALA A 268 -21.65 6.83 17.03
CA ALA A 268 -21.70 5.76 18.03
C ALA A 268 -21.81 6.28 19.48
N GLY A 269 -21.75 7.60 19.70
CA GLY A 269 -21.87 8.20 21.04
C GLY A 269 -20.68 7.93 21.96
N SER A 270 -19.50 7.61 21.41
CA SER A 270 -18.26 7.45 22.17
C SER A 270 -17.62 8.80 22.53
N GLY A 271 -16.50 8.75 23.27
CA GLY A 271 -15.66 9.92 23.58
C GLY A 271 -14.20 9.72 23.16
N TYR A 272 -13.98 8.97 22.08
CA TYR A 272 -12.66 8.53 21.65
C TYR A 272 -11.80 9.66 21.12
N ALA A 273 -12.37 10.67 20.44
CA ALA A 273 -11.59 11.80 19.98
C ALA A 273 -10.96 12.57 21.15
N VAL A 274 -11.75 12.82 22.21
CA VAL A 274 -11.29 13.51 23.42
C VAL A 274 -10.21 12.70 24.13
N LEU A 275 -10.43 11.39 24.30
CA LEU A 275 -9.46 10.48 24.92
C LEU A 275 -8.12 10.45 24.15
N TYR A 276 -8.19 10.39 22.83
CA TYR A 276 -7.02 10.39 21.96
C TYR A 276 -6.21 11.70 22.08
N LEU A 277 -6.87 12.85 22.07
CA LEU A 277 -6.22 14.17 22.22
C LEU A 277 -5.56 14.36 23.58
N GLN A 278 -6.23 13.91 24.66
CA GLN A 278 -5.66 13.92 26.00
C GLN A 278 -4.35 13.13 26.08
N THR A 279 -4.26 12.03 25.33
CA THR A 279 -3.07 11.17 25.27
C THR A 279 -1.91 11.79 24.48
N LEU A 280 -2.20 12.64 23.48
CA LEU A 280 -1.18 13.35 22.70
C LEU A 280 -0.61 14.60 23.38
N GLY A 281 -1.18 15.06 24.51
CA GLY A 281 -0.63 16.17 25.29
C GLY A 281 -1.03 17.59 24.83
N GLY A 282 -2.12 17.76 24.08
CA GLY A 282 -2.58 19.08 23.59
C GLY A 282 -4.07 19.34 23.87
N GLN A 283 -4.41 20.59 24.23
CA GLN A 283 -5.79 21.03 24.49
C GLN A 283 -6.74 20.58 23.36
N GLY A 284 -7.89 20.05 23.75
CA GLY A 284 -8.90 19.56 22.80
C GLY A 284 -9.36 20.63 21.81
N PRO A 285 -9.96 20.23 20.67
CA PRO A 285 -10.43 21.16 19.66
C PRO A 285 -11.43 22.11 20.31
N GLN A 286 -11.20 23.41 20.15
CA GLN A 286 -12.24 24.39 20.37
C GLN A 286 -13.33 24.11 19.32
N GLN A 287 -14.54 23.86 19.80
CA GLN A 287 -15.72 23.84 18.93
C GLN A 287 -15.82 25.20 18.20
N PRO A 288 -16.26 25.22 16.93
CA PRO A 288 -16.46 26.47 16.21
C PRO A 288 -17.47 27.41 16.89
#